data_AF-A0A970GVS6-F1
#
_entry.id   AF-A0A970GVS6-F1
#
_cell.length_a   1.000
_cell.length_b   1.000
_cell.length_c   1.000
_cell.angle_alpha   90.00
_cell.angle_beta   90.00
_cell.angle_gamma   90.00
#
_symmetry.space_group_name_H-M   'P 1'
#
loop_
_entity.id
_entity.type
_entity.pdbx_description
1 polymer ?
#
loop_
_entity_poly.entity_id
_entity_poly.type
_entity_poly.pdbx_seq_one_letter_code
_entity_poly.pdbx_strand_id
1 'polypeptide(L)'
;MKQSVRFTLASLLVLCGLLAPARAEKNIISVEYRDLPANFEQLPRTEPQKWNFNFRPYGAMAASVLWSDPIMQREVMAGEDAQGKEPTALYVCCNAEGLNLLVYAVESKMTSSLEKGEALPTSTLECFFAPGDADTSKIEHYYQFMCKATADKLIGVYPWFMEDRGFRSIKPYIQIESRTLENGNLVRVFIPWEPLFDRLPLEPAKRDHFWRLSVIRWASSGGQTWGGVVHAANSAGYMRFPDFTDEQKRDIRLTVLRQAWTRYKNVASGTAVNPGKVTERTEPFYVKTLGKLPQSYKNVNEDFGFRHAWLENAISERNALGATLARFGSLTPAEQAAFYNEASDKLFNFGYDLEQAYGDYLAARFFEK
;
A
#
# COMPACT_ATOMS: atom_id res chain seq x y z
N MET A 1 -46.70 -26.10 65.11
CA MET A 1 -45.29 -25.87 65.55
C MET A 1 -44.40 -26.38 64.42
N LYS A 2 -43.80 -25.51 63.59
CA LYS A 2 -42.44 -24.92 63.75
C LYS A 2 -41.39 -25.95 64.20
N GLN A 3 -40.17 -26.03 63.69
CA GLN A 3 -39.42 -25.51 62.53
C GLN A 3 -37.98 -26.01 62.80
N SER A 4 -37.24 -26.53 61.83
CA SER A 4 -35.83 -26.17 61.60
C SER A 4 -35.26 -26.95 60.41
N VAL A 5 -35.14 -26.29 59.27
CA VAL A 5 -34.26 -26.73 58.17
C VAL A 5 -33.18 -25.66 58.04
N ARG A 6 -31.93 -26.10 58.14
CA ARG A 6 -30.73 -25.28 58.00
C ARG A 6 -30.62 -24.80 56.55
N PHE A 7 -30.56 -23.49 56.35
CA PHE A 7 -30.13 -22.90 55.09
C PHE A 7 -28.67 -22.45 55.22
N THR A 8 -27.86 -22.94 54.29
CA THR A 8 -26.48 -22.53 54.03
C THR A 8 -26.47 -21.10 53.50
N LEU A 9 -25.80 -20.18 54.21
CA LEU A 9 -25.49 -18.85 53.71
C LEU A 9 -24.33 -18.97 52.72
N ALA A 10 -24.60 -18.75 51.43
CA ALA A 10 -23.58 -18.42 50.44
C ALA A 10 -23.54 -16.89 50.29
N SER A 11 -22.36 -16.33 50.51
CA SER A 11 -22.05 -14.91 50.45
C SER A 11 -22.43 -14.29 49.10
N LEU A 12 -23.32 -13.29 49.14
CA LEU A 12 -23.61 -12.40 48.02
C LEU A 12 -22.39 -11.50 47.78
N LEU A 13 -21.56 -11.83 46.79
CA LEU A 13 -20.59 -10.89 46.23
C LEU A 13 -21.28 -10.20 45.05
N VAL A 14 -21.77 -9.00 45.31
CA VAL A 14 -22.26 -8.06 44.30
C VAL A 14 -21.08 -7.65 43.43
N LEU A 15 -20.88 -8.37 42.33
CA LEU A 15 -20.03 -7.89 41.24
C LEU A 15 -20.92 -7.01 40.34
N CYS A 16 -20.97 -5.72 40.65
CA CYS A 16 -21.32 -4.70 39.66
C CYS A 16 -20.22 -4.73 38.59
N GLY A 17 -20.34 -5.66 37.63
CA GLY A 17 -19.60 -5.62 36.39
C GLY A 17 -20.01 -4.39 35.62
N LEU A 18 -19.18 -3.35 35.68
CA LEU A 18 -19.15 -2.28 34.69
C LEU A 18 -19.15 -2.95 33.32
N LEU A 19 -20.27 -2.83 32.60
CA LEU A 19 -20.31 -3.09 31.17
C LEU A 19 -19.35 -2.11 30.52
N ALA A 20 -18.12 -2.54 30.30
CA ALA A 20 -17.25 -1.89 29.34
C ALA A 20 -18.04 -1.83 28.02
N PRO A 21 -18.16 -0.66 27.38
CA PRO A 21 -18.82 -0.60 26.08
C PRO A 21 -18.08 -1.56 25.16
N ALA A 22 -18.80 -2.53 24.58
CA ALA A 22 -18.26 -3.47 23.62
C ALA A 22 -17.50 -2.67 22.56
N ARG A 23 -16.17 -2.76 22.57
CA ARG A 23 -15.32 -2.15 21.55
C ARG A 23 -15.77 -2.78 20.25
N ALA A 24 -16.45 -2.01 19.39
CA ALA A 24 -16.97 -2.53 18.14
C ALA A 24 -15.82 -3.28 17.42
N GLU A 25 -16.03 -4.56 17.13
CA GLU A 25 -15.01 -5.38 16.50
C GLU A 25 -14.53 -4.68 15.22
N LYS A 26 -13.21 -4.61 15.06
CA LYS A 26 -12.58 -4.04 13.87
C LYS A 26 -12.93 -4.91 12.68
N ASN A 27 -13.20 -4.30 11.52
CA ASN A 27 -13.40 -5.06 10.30
C ASN A 27 -12.10 -5.78 9.93
N ILE A 28 -12.23 -7.06 9.54
CA ILE A 28 -11.12 -7.87 9.02
C ILE A 28 -11.56 -8.41 7.66
N ILE A 29 -10.71 -8.28 6.65
CA ILE A 29 -10.88 -8.89 5.33
C ILE A 29 -9.69 -9.79 5.02
N SER A 30 -9.96 -11.03 4.60
CA SER A 30 -8.91 -11.93 4.13
C SER A 30 -8.50 -11.53 2.71
N VAL A 31 -7.20 -11.42 2.46
CA VAL A 31 -6.64 -11.20 1.13
C VAL A 31 -6.53 -12.54 0.43
N GLU A 32 -7.10 -12.66 -0.76
CA GLU A 32 -6.95 -13.85 -1.59
C GLU A 32 -5.70 -13.74 -2.48
N TYR A 33 -4.87 -14.78 -2.55
CA TYR A 33 -3.80 -14.83 -3.55
C TYR A 33 -4.35 -15.38 -4.87
N ARG A 34 -4.57 -14.51 -5.85
CA ARG A 34 -5.02 -14.84 -7.20
C ARG A 34 -4.79 -13.68 -8.16
N ASP A 35 -4.69 -14.02 -9.44
CA ASP A 35 -4.84 -13.02 -10.49
C ASP A 35 -6.28 -12.51 -10.52
N LEU A 36 -6.40 -11.20 -10.67
CA LEU A 36 -7.68 -10.55 -10.90
C LEU A 36 -8.13 -10.87 -12.33
N PRO A 37 -9.33 -11.44 -12.54
CA PRO A 37 -9.79 -11.75 -13.88
C PRO A 37 -9.99 -10.46 -14.70
N ALA A 38 -9.79 -10.53 -16.02
CA ALA A 38 -9.91 -9.36 -16.90
C ALA A 38 -11.33 -8.74 -16.87
N ASN A 39 -12.35 -9.55 -16.64
CA ASN A 39 -13.76 -9.19 -16.49
C ASN A 39 -14.15 -9.01 -15.00
N PHE A 40 -13.30 -8.36 -14.21
CA PHE A 40 -13.52 -8.20 -12.77
C PHE A 40 -14.83 -7.47 -12.41
N GLU A 41 -15.42 -6.74 -13.36
CA GLU A 41 -16.76 -6.16 -13.24
C GLU A 41 -17.88 -7.18 -13.02
N GLN A 42 -17.64 -8.45 -13.34
CA GLN A 42 -18.61 -9.53 -13.12
C GLN A 42 -18.50 -10.15 -11.71
N LEU A 43 -17.42 -9.89 -10.97
CA LEU A 43 -17.17 -10.48 -9.65
C LEU A 43 -18.27 -10.20 -8.61
N PRO A 44 -18.94 -9.03 -8.59
CA PRO A 44 -20.09 -8.84 -7.72
C PRO A 44 -21.18 -9.90 -7.95
N ARG A 45 -21.46 -10.25 -9.21
CA ARG A 45 -22.48 -11.24 -9.59
C ARG A 45 -22.00 -12.68 -9.41
N THR A 46 -20.77 -12.99 -9.79
CA THR A 46 -20.26 -14.37 -9.85
C THR A 46 -19.68 -14.87 -8.54
N GLU A 47 -19.17 -13.99 -7.69
CA GLU A 47 -18.51 -14.34 -6.43
C GLU A 47 -19.00 -13.44 -5.26
N PRO A 48 -20.32 -13.27 -5.05
CA PRO A 48 -20.87 -12.30 -4.10
C PRO A 48 -20.42 -12.52 -2.65
N GLN A 49 -20.15 -13.77 -2.26
CA GLN A 49 -19.68 -14.15 -0.93
C GLN A 49 -18.29 -13.61 -0.58
N LYS A 50 -17.51 -13.10 -1.55
CA LYS A 50 -16.17 -12.56 -1.31
C LYS A 50 -16.16 -11.09 -0.89
N TRP A 51 -17.32 -10.43 -0.93
CA TRP A 51 -17.43 -8.99 -0.71
C TRP A 51 -17.84 -8.67 0.71
N ASN A 52 -17.12 -7.72 1.32
CA ASN A 52 -17.38 -7.26 2.68
C ASN A 52 -18.21 -5.96 2.66
N PHE A 53 -19.44 -6.05 3.14
CA PHE A 53 -20.41 -4.93 3.18
C PHE A 53 -20.39 -4.14 4.50
N ASN A 54 -19.41 -4.36 5.39
CA ASN A 54 -19.41 -3.76 6.73
C ASN A 54 -18.99 -2.28 6.75
N PHE A 55 -19.39 -1.50 5.75
CA PHE A 55 -19.30 -0.05 5.76
C PHE A 55 -20.35 0.53 6.70
N ARG A 56 -19.92 1.47 7.54
CA ARG A 56 -20.75 2.15 8.54
C ARG A 56 -20.88 3.64 8.18
N PRO A 57 -22.01 4.31 8.50
CA PRO A 57 -22.12 5.75 8.32
C PRO A 57 -20.97 6.50 9.00
N TYR A 58 -20.36 7.44 8.29
CA TYR A 58 -19.25 8.23 8.79
C TYR A 58 -19.71 9.17 9.92
N GLY A 59 -18.98 9.19 11.04
CA GLY A 59 -19.29 10.03 12.21
C GLY A 59 -20.36 9.48 13.17
N ALA A 60 -21.04 8.37 12.83
CA ALA A 60 -21.93 7.68 13.76
C ALA A 60 -21.14 6.72 14.67
N MET A 61 -21.52 6.63 15.95
CA MET A 61 -21.06 5.54 16.82
C MET A 61 -21.46 4.20 16.19
N ALA A 62 -20.50 3.28 16.13
CA ALA A 62 -20.48 2.04 15.34
C ALA A 62 -21.69 1.08 15.45
N ALA A 63 -22.71 1.38 16.25
CA ALA A 63 -23.80 0.49 16.62
C ALA A 63 -25.14 0.74 15.91
N SER A 64 -25.31 1.79 15.08
CA SER A 64 -26.66 2.16 14.63
C SER A 64 -27.13 1.61 13.27
N VAL A 65 -26.25 1.26 12.32
CA VAL A 65 -26.68 0.68 11.02
C VAL A 65 -25.55 -0.17 10.44
N LEU A 66 -25.55 -1.48 10.71
CA LEU A 66 -24.78 -2.43 9.90
C LEU A 66 -25.68 -2.85 8.74
N TRP A 67 -25.20 -2.69 7.50
CA TRP A 67 -25.82 -3.21 6.29
C TRP A 67 -25.62 -4.73 6.21
N SER A 68 -26.04 -5.46 7.24
CA SER A 68 -25.85 -6.90 7.38
C SER A 68 -27.05 -7.73 6.92
N ASP A 69 -28.02 -7.12 6.22
CA ASP A 69 -29.15 -7.85 5.66
C ASP A 69 -28.67 -8.71 4.46
N PRO A 70 -28.65 -10.05 4.58
CA PRO A 70 -28.16 -10.92 3.52
C PRO A 70 -29.03 -10.88 2.25
N ILE A 71 -30.32 -10.55 2.37
CA ILE A 71 -31.23 -10.46 1.23
C ILE A 71 -30.85 -9.23 0.39
N MET A 72 -30.71 -8.08 1.05
CA MET A 72 -30.28 -6.84 0.39
C MET A 72 -28.90 -7.00 -0.27
N GLN A 73 -27.95 -7.67 0.39
CA GLN A 73 -26.64 -7.96 -0.20
C GLN A 73 -26.79 -8.79 -1.48
N ARG A 74 -27.62 -9.83 -1.47
CA ARG A 74 -27.85 -10.68 -2.64
C ARG A 74 -28.49 -9.91 -3.81
N GLU A 75 -29.50 -9.09 -3.54
CA GLU A 75 -30.22 -8.27 -4.53
C GLU A 75 -29.27 -7.24 -5.18
N VAL A 76 -28.53 -6.50 -4.35
CA VAL A 76 -27.53 -5.53 -4.81
C VAL A 76 -26.48 -6.18 -5.71
N MET A 77 -25.99 -7.36 -5.32
CA MET A 77 -24.98 -8.08 -6.09
C MET A 77 -25.52 -8.67 -7.40
N ALA A 78 -26.84 -8.91 -7.49
CA ALA A 78 -27.50 -9.23 -8.75
C ALA A 78 -27.62 -8.01 -9.69
N GLY A 79 -27.40 -6.80 -9.17
CA GLY A 79 -27.56 -5.55 -9.91
C GLY A 79 -28.91 -4.88 -9.70
N GLU A 80 -29.70 -5.33 -8.73
CA GLU A 80 -31.01 -4.76 -8.43
C GLU A 80 -30.89 -3.40 -7.70
N ASP A 81 -32.00 -2.65 -7.69
CA ASP A 81 -32.09 -1.37 -6.98
C ASP A 81 -31.98 -1.59 -5.46
N ALA A 82 -31.19 -0.73 -4.80
CA ALA A 82 -30.99 -0.79 -3.36
C ALA A 82 -32.08 -0.05 -2.56
N GLN A 83 -33.25 0.21 -3.15
CA GLN A 83 -34.40 0.85 -2.51
C GLN A 83 -34.03 2.20 -1.86
N GLY A 84 -33.26 3.03 -2.60
CA GLY A 84 -32.78 4.32 -2.10
C GLY A 84 -31.57 4.26 -1.17
N LYS A 85 -31.04 3.06 -0.87
CA LYS A 85 -29.82 2.88 -0.08
C LYS A 85 -28.58 2.92 -0.99
N GLU A 86 -27.43 3.24 -0.42
CA GLU A 86 -26.14 3.30 -1.14
C GLU A 86 -25.11 2.39 -0.46
N PRO A 87 -25.33 1.06 -0.41
CA PRO A 87 -24.37 0.16 0.21
C PRO A 87 -23.02 0.20 -0.53
N THR A 88 -21.96 -0.04 0.22
CA THR A 88 -20.60 -0.11 -0.31
C THR A 88 -19.99 -1.43 0.13
N ALA A 89 -19.26 -2.08 -0.77
CA ALA A 89 -18.60 -3.34 -0.49
C ALA A 89 -17.13 -3.31 -0.90
N LEU A 90 -16.30 -4.03 -0.15
CA LEU A 90 -14.87 -4.16 -0.37
C LEU A 90 -14.50 -5.62 -0.66
N TYR A 91 -13.68 -5.84 -1.68
CA TYR A 91 -13.00 -7.10 -1.93
C TYR A 91 -11.50 -6.84 -2.13
N VAL A 92 -10.66 -7.76 -1.67
CA VAL A 92 -9.20 -7.61 -1.69
C VAL A 92 -8.55 -8.90 -2.16
N CYS A 93 -7.68 -8.79 -3.16
CA CYS A 93 -6.82 -9.89 -3.60
C CYS A 93 -5.43 -9.38 -3.97
N CYS A 94 -4.47 -10.28 -4.10
CA CYS A 94 -3.12 -9.96 -4.50
C CYS A 94 -2.53 -11.08 -5.36
N ASN A 95 -1.47 -10.77 -6.09
CA ASN A 95 -0.70 -11.74 -6.88
C ASN A 95 0.80 -11.42 -6.78
N ALA A 96 1.61 -11.98 -7.67
CA ALA A 96 3.05 -11.72 -7.72
C ALA A 96 3.40 -10.25 -8.00
N GLU A 97 2.49 -9.45 -8.57
CA GLU A 97 2.74 -8.06 -8.99
C GLU A 97 2.34 -7.02 -7.94
N GLY A 98 1.24 -7.26 -7.22
CA GLY A 98 0.72 -6.30 -6.26
C GLY A 98 -0.59 -6.66 -5.60
N LEU A 99 -1.14 -5.67 -4.91
CA LEU A 99 -2.40 -5.68 -4.19
C LEU A 99 -3.50 -5.02 -5.03
N ASN A 100 -4.67 -5.65 -5.11
CA ASN A 100 -5.89 -5.12 -5.69
C ASN A 100 -6.93 -4.89 -4.59
N LEU A 101 -7.40 -3.65 -4.47
CA LEU A 101 -8.57 -3.29 -3.69
C LEU A 101 -9.72 -3.01 -4.66
N LEU A 102 -10.80 -3.79 -4.58
CA LEU A 102 -12.02 -3.54 -5.33
C LEU A 102 -13.07 -2.94 -4.41
N VAL A 103 -13.61 -1.79 -4.79
CA VAL A 103 -14.69 -1.13 -4.06
C VAL A 103 -15.91 -1.03 -4.97
N TYR A 104 -16.96 -1.73 -4.58
CA TYR A 104 -18.25 -1.64 -5.25
C TYR A 104 -19.13 -0.63 -4.52
N ALA A 105 -19.47 0.45 -5.23
CA ALA A 105 -20.18 1.61 -4.76
C ALA A 105 -21.56 1.67 -5.43
N VAL A 106 -22.60 1.23 -4.72
CA VAL A 106 -23.98 1.28 -5.22
C VAL A 106 -24.50 2.71 -5.14
N GLU A 107 -25.08 3.18 -6.24
CA GLU A 107 -25.57 4.55 -6.36
C GLU A 107 -27.09 4.55 -6.52
N SER A 108 -27.80 4.99 -5.49
CA SER A 108 -29.27 4.93 -5.39
C SER A 108 -30.00 5.71 -6.49
N LYS A 109 -29.33 6.70 -7.08
CA LYS A 109 -29.89 7.57 -8.11
C LYS A 109 -29.55 7.14 -9.53
N MET A 110 -28.81 6.05 -9.73
CA MET A 110 -28.29 5.65 -11.05
C MET A 110 -29.38 5.59 -12.12
N THR A 111 -30.42 4.77 -11.89
CA THR A 111 -31.56 4.62 -12.81
C THR A 111 -32.29 5.95 -13.02
N SER A 112 -32.61 6.65 -11.93
CA SER A 112 -33.38 7.90 -12.01
C SER A 112 -32.63 9.03 -12.74
N SER A 113 -31.29 9.07 -12.63
CA SER A 113 -30.47 10.05 -13.36
C SER A 113 -30.46 9.74 -14.85
N LEU A 114 -30.37 8.45 -15.23
CA LEU A 114 -30.47 8.02 -16.63
C LEU A 114 -31.83 8.37 -17.24
N GLU A 115 -32.93 8.06 -16.53
CA GLU A 115 -34.29 8.34 -16.98
C GLU A 115 -34.56 9.84 -17.19
N LYS A 116 -33.95 10.70 -16.36
CA LYS A 116 -34.11 12.16 -16.41
C LYS A 116 -33.10 12.86 -17.33
N GLY A 117 -32.14 12.12 -17.88
CA GLY A 117 -31.03 12.70 -18.65
C GLY A 117 -30.09 13.59 -17.81
N GLU A 118 -29.99 13.30 -16.51
CA GLU A 118 -29.11 14.00 -15.57
C GLU A 118 -27.70 13.38 -15.55
N ALA A 119 -26.74 14.11 -14.97
CA ALA A 119 -25.42 13.56 -14.71
C ALA A 119 -25.53 12.36 -13.75
N LEU A 120 -24.78 11.29 -14.05
CA LEU A 120 -24.73 10.12 -13.18
C LEU A 120 -24.20 10.49 -11.79
N PRO A 121 -24.71 9.84 -10.73
CA PRO A 121 -24.19 10.03 -9.39
C PRO A 121 -22.69 9.72 -9.34
N THR A 122 -21.96 10.57 -8.63
CA THR A 122 -20.51 10.42 -8.45
C THR A 122 -20.19 10.27 -6.99
N SER A 123 -19.23 9.41 -6.70
CA SER A 123 -18.62 9.29 -5.38
C SER A 123 -17.10 9.33 -5.47
N THR A 124 -16.46 9.63 -4.36
CA THR A 124 -14.99 9.58 -4.24
C THR A 124 -14.61 8.63 -3.13
N LEU A 125 -13.51 7.92 -3.33
CA LEU A 125 -12.89 7.09 -2.30
C LEU A 125 -11.73 7.86 -1.69
N GLU A 126 -11.63 7.77 -0.37
CA GLU A 126 -10.49 8.23 0.41
C GLU A 126 -9.96 7.05 1.21
N CYS A 127 -8.71 6.68 0.95
CA CYS A 127 -8.10 5.48 1.48
C CYS A 127 -6.94 5.84 2.40
N PHE A 128 -6.87 5.16 3.55
CA PHE A 128 -5.76 5.17 4.49
C PHE A 128 -5.17 3.78 4.55
N PHE A 129 -3.93 3.63 4.11
CA PHE A 129 -3.30 2.33 3.90
C PHE A 129 -1.94 2.30 4.61
N ALA A 130 -1.79 1.44 5.61
CA ALA A 130 -0.53 1.24 6.33
C ALA A 130 -0.05 -0.20 6.11
N PRO A 131 0.91 -0.41 5.18
CA PRO A 131 1.54 -1.71 4.98
C PRO A 131 2.52 -2.03 6.10
N GLY A 132 2.86 -3.31 6.22
CA GLY A 132 3.74 -3.80 7.27
C GLY A 132 3.04 -3.88 8.62
N ASP A 133 3.85 -4.02 9.66
CA ASP A 133 3.37 -4.24 11.02
C ASP A 133 2.87 -2.97 11.71
N ALA A 134 1.78 -2.41 11.20
CA ALA A 134 1.24 -1.17 11.75
C ALA A 134 0.59 -1.34 13.14
N ASP A 135 0.47 -2.55 13.70
CA ASP A 135 -0.15 -2.78 15.01
C ASP A 135 0.80 -2.55 16.19
N THR A 136 1.37 -1.35 16.21
CA THR A 136 2.24 -0.86 17.28
C THR A 136 1.68 0.45 17.86
N SER A 137 2.18 0.84 19.02
CA SER A 137 1.88 2.15 19.63
C SER A 137 2.64 3.31 18.95
N LYS A 138 3.54 3.00 18.01
CA LYS A 138 4.30 4.00 17.25
C LYS A 138 3.45 4.48 16.08
N ILE A 139 3.61 5.75 15.73
CA ILE A 139 3.04 6.27 14.49
C ILE A 139 3.89 5.70 13.36
N GLU A 140 3.34 4.73 12.64
CA GLU A 140 3.96 4.19 11.44
C GLU A 140 3.49 4.96 10.20
N HIS A 141 4.35 4.98 9.19
CA HIS A 141 4.05 5.63 7.92
C HIS A 141 2.83 4.95 7.29
N TYR A 142 1.86 5.77 6.87
CA TYR A 142 0.71 5.32 6.11
C TYR A 142 0.51 6.21 4.89
N TYR A 143 -0.09 5.63 3.87
CA TYR A 143 -0.48 6.32 2.66
C TYR A 143 -1.91 6.83 2.81
N GLN A 144 -2.14 8.11 2.52
CA GLN A 144 -3.48 8.61 2.24
C GLN A 144 -3.57 8.97 0.77
N PHE A 145 -4.61 8.48 0.11
CA PHE A 145 -4.88 8.82 -1.28
C PHE A 145 -6.38 8.89 -1.54
N MET A 146 -6.75 9.63 -2.57
CA MET A 146 -8.14 9.76 -3.01
C MET A 146 -8.26 9.43 -4.49
N CYS A 147 -9.34 8.77 -4.87
CA CYS A 147 -9.68 8.49 -6.27
C CYS A 147 -11.17 8.72 -6.55
N LYS A 148 -11.50 8.95 -7.82
CA LYS A 148 -12.89 9.05 -8.25
C LYS A 148 -13.47 7.66 -8.46
N ALA A 149 -14.72 7.46 -8.06
CA ALA A 149 -15.42 6.20 -8.32
C ALA A 149 -15.94 6.06 -9.75
N THR A 150 -15.91 7.13 -10.55
CA THR A 150 -16.46 7.19 -11.91
C THR A 150 -15.40 7.47 -12.97
N ALA A 151 -14.12 7.50 -12.60
CA ALA A 151 -13.03 7.77 -13.54
C ALA A 151 -11.75 7.08 -13.10
N ASP A 152 -10.94 6.70 -14.07
CA ASP A 152 -9.60 6.10 -13.92
C ASP A 152 -8.59 7.16 -13.45
N LYS A 153 -8.87 7.79 -12.30
CA LYS A 153 -8.20 9.00 -11.85
C LYS A 153 -7.95 9.00 -10.35
N LEU A 154 -6.67 9.06 -10.02
CA LEU A 154 -6.18 9.50 -8.74
C LEU A 154 -6.41 11.02 -8.59
N ILE A 155 -7.10 11.42 -7.53
CA ILE A 155 -7.34 12.83 -7.18
C ILE A 155 -6.09 13.40 -6.51
N GLY A 156 -5.51 12.66 -5.57
CA GLY A 156 -4.35 13.09 -4.83
C GLY A 156 -3.76 11.98 -3.96
N VAL A 157 -2.48 12.14 -3.63
CA VAL A 157 -1.77 11.38 -2.59
C VAL A 157 -1.23 12.42 -1.63
N TYR A 158 -1.46 12.22 -0.34
CA TYR A 158 -1.09 13.17 0.71
C TYR A 158 0.10 12.59 1.48
N PRO A 159 1.32 13.14 1.25
CA PRO A 159 2.50 12.68 1.97
C PRO A 159 2.51 13.31 3.36
N TRP A 160 2.06 12.55 4.36
CA TRP A 160 2.13 12.96 5.77
C TRP A 160 3.56 12.94 6.31
N PHE A 161 4.45 12.21 5.64
CA PHE A 161 5.86 12.07 5.99
C PHE A 161 6.74 12.24 4.75
N MET A 162 7.98 12.66 4.99
CA MET A 162 9.01 12.76 3.95
C MET A 162 9.41 11.37 3.47
N GLU A 163 9.83 11.29 2.21
CA GLU A 163 10.45 10.07 1.69
C GLU A 163 11.79 9.82 2.41
N ASP A 164 12.05 8.56 2.71
CA ASP A 164 13.29 8.07 3.31
C ASP A 164 13.65 6.70 2.70
N ARG A 165 14.74 6.09 3.18
CA ARG A 165 15.20 4.78 2.70
C ARG A 165 14.10 3.71 2.73
N GLY A 166 13.25 3.74 3.75
CA GLY A 166 12.15 2.82 3.97
C GLY A 166 10.79 3.38 3.59
N PHE A 167 10.64 4.60 3.08
CA PHE A 167 9.33 5.15 2.72
C PHE A 167 9.41 5.97 1.43
N ARG A 168 8.54 5.65 0.47
CA ARG A 168 8.51 6.29 -0.85
C ARG A 168 7.09 6.56 -1.27
N SER A 169 6.87 7.60 -2.06
CA SER A 169 5.55 7.90 -2.58
C SER A 169 5.04 6.76 -3.45
N ILE A 170 3.80 6.33 -3.17
CA ILE A 170 3.05 5.38 -4.02
C ILE A 170 2.44 6.06 -5.24
N LYS A 171 2.46 7.40 -5.32
CA LYS A 171 1.80 8.18 -6.38
C LYS A 171 2.18 7.77 -7.81
N PRO A 172 3.46 7.53 -8.15
CA PRO A 172 3.81 7.14 -9.53
C PRO A 172 3.48 5.67 -9.85
N TYR A 173 3.05 4.90 -8.84
CA TYR A 173 2.87 3.45 -8.93
C TYR A 173 1.42 3.01 -8.92
N ILE A 174 0.58 3.72 -8.15
CA ILE A 174 -0.81 3.37 -7.96
C ILE A 174 -1.59 3.52 -9.28
N GLN A 175 -2.40 2.52 -9.59
CA GLN A 175 -3.29 2.53 -10.76
C GLN A 175 -4.74 2.48 -10.29
N ILE A 176 -5.57 3.30 -10.93
CA ILE A 176 -7.01 3.38 -10.66
C ILE A 176 -7.73 3.00 -11.93
N GLU A 177 -8.61 2.02 -11.86
CA GLU A 177 -9.56 1.70 -12.91
C GLU A 177 -10.98 1.72 -12.37
N SER A 178 -11.90 2.21 -13.17
CA SER A 178 -13.30 2.40 -12.85
C SER A 178 -14.16 1.71 -13.90
N ARG A 179 -15.24 1.06 -13.46
CA ARG A 179 -16.27 0.48 -14.33
C ARG A 179 -17.64 0.90 -13.81
N THR A 180 -18.45 1.50 -14.67
CA THR A 180 -19.85 1.78 -14.34
C THR A 180 -20.68 0.52 -14.58
N LEU A 181 -21.45 0.13 -13.56
CA LEU A 181 -22.36 -1.01 -13.57
C LEU A 181 -23.81 -0.52 -13.56
N GLU A 182 -24.77 -1.43 -13.71
CA GLU A 182 -26.20 -1.11 -13.82
C GLU A 182 -26.74 -0.28 -12.64
N ASN A 183 -26.29 -0.58 -11.41
CA ASN A 183 -26.77 0.06 -10.17
C ASN A 183 -25.65 0.82 -9.41
N GLY A 184 -24.49 1.06 -10.02
CA GLY A 184 -23.39 1.68 -9.29
C GLY A 184 -22.07 1.72 -10.05
N ASN A 185 -20.97 1.85 -9.32
CA ASN A 185 -19.63 1.87 -9.87
C ASN A 185 -18.73 0.87 -9.15
N LEU A 186 -17.81 0.26 -9.90
CA LEU A 186 -16.77 -0.60 -9.38
C LEU A 186 -15.41 0.06 -9.61
N VAL A 187 -14.65 0.21 -8.53
CA VAL A 187 -13.32 0.83 -8.55
C VAL A 187 -12.27 -0.20 -8.21
N ARG A 188 -11.28 -0.38 -9.07
CA ARG A 188 -10.05 -1.11 -8.80
C ARG A 188 -8.96 -0.12 -8.44
N VAL A 189 -8.38 -0.30 -7.26
CA VAL A 189 -7.13 0.33 -6.84
C VAL A 189 -6.04 -0.74 -6.85
N PHE A 190 -5.09 -0.62 -7.77
CA PHE A 190 -3.93 -1.50 -7.82
C PHE A 190 -2.70 -0.80 -7.25
N ILE A 191 -2.07 -1.45 -6.27
CA ILE A 191 -0.84 -0.99 -5.61
C ILE A 191 0.22 -2.06 -5.87
N PRO A 192 1.24 -1.80 -6.71
CA PRO A 192 2.29 -2.78 -6.95
C PRO A 192 3.14 -2.97 -5.70
N TRP A 193 3.86 -4.10 -5.64
CA TRP A 193 4.79 -4.38 -4.55
C TRP A 193 6.02 -3.48 -4.53
N GLU A 194 6.39 -2.90 -5.67
CA GLU A 194 7.58 -2.04 -5.83
C GLU A 194 7.72 -0.93 -4.76
N PRO A 195 6.71 -0.09 -4.51
CA PRO A 195 6.78 0.94 -3.47
C PRO A 195 6.84 0.37 -2.04
N LEU A 196 6.55 -0.91 -1.85
CA LEU A 196 6.38 -1.59 -0.55
C LEU A 196 7.42 -2.70 -0.32
N PHE A 197 8.50 -2.73 -1.10
CA PHE A 197 9.50 -3.80 -1.12
C PHE A 197 10.03 -4.20 0.27
N ASP A 198 10.14 -3.25 1.20
CA ASP A 198 10.65 -3.46 2.56
C ASP A 198 9.59 -3.90 3.57
N ARG A 199 8.31 -3.96 3.16
CA ARG A 199 7.17 -4.23 4.03
C ARG A 199 6.33 -5.42 3.61
N LEU A 200 6.77 -6.21 2.61
CA LEU A 200 5.98 -7.29 2.04
C LEU A 200 5.49 -8.30 3.09
N PRO A 201 4.28 -8.86 2.95
CA PRO A 201 3.69 -9.74 3.96
C PRO A 201 4.19 -11.20 3.81
N LEU A 202 5.49 -11.40 3.58
CA LEU A 202 6.06 -12.73 3.25
C LEU A 202 6.63 -13.48 4.44
N GLU A 203 7.17 -12.74 5.42
CA GLU A 203 7.81 -13.32 6.59
C GLU A 203 6.84 -13.36 7.79
N PRO A 204 6.92 -14.39 8.64
CA PRO A 204 6.09 -14.51 9.83
C PRO A 204 6.57 -13.55 10.92
N ALA A 205 6.41 -12.24 10.71
CA ALA A 205 6.70 -11.23 11.73
C ALA A 205 5.59 -11.19 12.80
N LYS A 206 4.36 -11.59 12.44
CA LYS A 206 3.20 -11.72 13.34
C LYS A 206 2.31 -12.88 12.93
N ARG A 207 1.57 -13.41 13.90
CA ARG A 207 0.70 -14.60 13.80
C ARG A 207 -0.35 -14.55 12.67
N ASP A 208 -0.68 -13.37 12.14
CA ASP A 208 -1.80 -13.20 11.21
C ASP A 208 -1.51 -12.24 10.03
N HIS A 209 -0.26 -11.87 9.75
CA HIS A 209 0.13 -11.05 8.58
C HIS A 209 -0.81 -9.85 8.29
N PHE A 210 -1.14 -9.05 9.32
CA PHE A 210 -2.11 -7.97 9.19
C PHE A 210 -1.49 -6.68 8.66
N TRP A 211 -2.12 -6.08 7.65
CA TRP A 211 -1.93 -4.67 7.28
C TRP A 211 -3.18 -3.86 7.62
N ARG A 212 -3.03 -2.54 7.86
CA ARG A 212 -4.17 -1.68 8.17
C ARG A 212 -4.72 -1.01 6.91
N LEU A 213 -6.05 -0.98 6.83
CA LEU A 213 -6.78 -0.31 5.77
C LEU A 213 -8.01 0.41 6.35
N SER A 214 -8.23 1.64 5.88
CA SER A 214 -9.53 2.29 5.93
C SER A 214 -9.89 2.79 4.55
N VAL A 215 -11.14 2.58 4.17
CA VAL A 215 -11.73 3.10 2.94
C VAL A 215 -12.95 3.90 3.35
N ILE A 216 -12.98 5.16 2.97
CA ILE A 216 -14.11 6.05 3.12
C ILE A 216 -14.67 6.33 1.75
N ARG A 217 -15.96 6.11 1.57
CA ARG A 217 -16.70 6.55 0.39
C ARG A 217 -17.47 7.81 0.73
N TRP A 218 -17.22 8.87 -0.04
CA TRP A 218 -18.00 10.10 -0.01
C TRP A 218 -19.00 10.06 -1.16
N ALA A 219 -20.27 9.83 -0.84
CA ALA A 219 -21.37 9.79 -1.80
C ALA A 219 -22.36 10.94 -1.55
N SER A 220 -23.36 11.09 -2.44
CA SER A 220 -24.35 12.15 -2.30
C SER A 220 -25.24 11.99 -1.05
N SER A 221 -25.39 10.77 -0.55
CA SER A 221 -26.09 10.45 0.71
C SER A 221 -25.26 10.70 1.97
N GLY A 222 -23.97 11.03 1.83
CA GLY A 222 -23.04 11.22 2.94
C GLY A 222 -21.82 10.28 2.88
N GLY A 223 -21.02 10.32 3.95
CA GLY A 223 -19.82 9.49 4.09
C GLY A 223 -20.13 8.10 4.66
N GLN A 224 -19.41 7.09 4.18
CA GLN A 224 -19.40 5.73 4.74
C GLN A 224 -17.96 5.25 4.92
N THR A 225 -17.66 4.51 5.98
CA THR A 225 -16.30 3.99 6.26
C THR A 225 -16.27 2.49 6.55
N TRP A 226 -15.26 1.81 6.01
CA TRP A 226 -14.92 0.43 6.33
C TRP A 226 -13.93 0.29 7.51
N GLY A 227 -13.03 1.25 7.72
CA GLY A 227 -11.92 1.12 8.68
C GLY A 227 -11.80 2.34 9.60
N GLY A 228 -12.92 2.92 10.01
CA GLY A 228 -12.93 4.06 10.93
C GLY A 228 -12.71 5.42 10.26
N VAL A 229 -12.60 6.47 11.07
CA VAL A 229 -12.66 7.87 10.60
C VAL A 229 -11.28 8.41 10.21
N VAL A 230 -11.27 9.57 9.53
CA VAL A 230 -10.05 10.26 9.08
C VAL A 230 -9.08 10.44 10.26
N HIS A 231 -7.81 10.11 10.03
CA HIS A 231 -6.71 10.17 11.02
C HIS A 231 -6.87 9.32 12.29
N ALA A 232 -7.90 8.48 12.39
CA ALA A 232 -8.06 7.56 13.51
C ALA A 232 -7.43 6.19 13.20
N ALA A 233 -6.11 6.13 13.08
CA ALA A 233 -5.36 4.90 12.74
C ALA A 233 -5.70 3.71 13.65
N ASN A 234 -6.02 3.96 14.92
CA ASN A 234 -6.45 2.95 15.89
C ASN A 234 -7.80 2.31 15.57
N SER A 235 -8.61 2.92 14.70
CA SER A 235 -9.91 2.42 14.24
C SER A 235 -9.86 1.75 12.87
N ALA A 236 -8.68 1.67 12.24
CA ALA A 236 -8.45 0.94 11.00
C ALA A 236 -8.95 -0.51 11.07
N GLY A 237 -9.51 -0.98 9.95
CA GLY A 237 -9.72 -2.40 9.72
C GLY A 237 -8.39 -3.07 9.35
N TYR A 238 -8.41 -4.40 9.28
CA TYR A 238 -7.24 -5.20 8.95
C TYR A 238 -7.44 -6.00 7.66
N MET A 239 -6.45 -5.96 6.79
CA MET A 239 -6.27 -6.93 5.71
C MET A 239 -5.41 -8.07 6.25
N ARG A 240 -5.91 -9.30 6.17
CA ARG A 240 -5.21 -10.51 6.59
C ARG A 240 -4.62 -11.21 5.37
N PHE A 241 -3.30 -11.18 5.22
CA PHE A 241 -2.65 -11.90 4.14
C PHE A 241 -2.62 -13.42 4.43
N PRO A 242 -2.64 -14.27 3.40
CA PRO A 242 -2.54 -15.70 3.57
C PRO A 242 -1.10 -16.09 3.95
N ASP A 243 -0.95 -17.30 4.49
CA ASP A 243 0.35 -17.94 4.55
C ASP A 243 0.77 -18.33 3.13
N PHE A 244 1.61 -17.51 2.51
CA PHE A 244 2.08 -17.76 1.14
C PHE A 244 2.91 -19.04 1.06
N THR A 245 2.75 -19.79 -0.03
CA THR A 245 3.65 -20.92 -0.34
C THR A 245 5.03 -20.41 -0.72
N ASP A 246 6.04 -21.27 -0.68
CA ASP A 246 7.41 -20.90 -1.06
C ASP A 246 7.49 -20.45 -2.52
N GLU A 247 6.69 -21.03 -3.42
CA GLU A 247 6.58 -20.60 -4.82
C GLU A 247 6.00 -19.19 -4.94
N GLN A 248 4.94 -18.88 -4.18
CA GLN A 248 4.32 -17.55 -4.17
C GLN A 248 5.28 -16.51 -3.62
N LYS A 249 5.97 -16.82 -2.51
CA LYS A 249 7.01 -15.95 -1.94
C LYS A 249 8.14 -15.71 -2.94
N ARG A 250 8.61 -16.76 -3.62
CA ARG A 250 9.63 -16.66 -4.68
C ARG A 250 9.17 -15.73 -5.79
N ASP A 251 7.96 -15.92 -6.30
CA ASP A 251 7.45 -15.17 -7.46
C ASP A 251 7.24 -13.69 -7.14
N ILE A 252 6.73 -13.37 -5.95
CA ILE A 252 6.64 -11.99 -5.44
C ILE A 252 8.05 -11.37 -5.35
N ARG A 253 8.99 -12.03 -4.67
CA ARG A 253 10.37 -11.52 -4.52
C ARG A 253 11.05 -11.30 -5.86
N LEU A 254 10.93 -12.25 -6.79
CA LEU A 254 11.54 -12.16 -8.11
C LEU A 254 10.95 -11.01 -8.92
N THR A 255 9.64 -10.81 -8.88
CA THR A 255 8.97 -9.69 -9.55
C THR A 255 9.48 -8.35 -9.03
N VAL A 256 9.55 -8.20 -7.71
CA VAL A 256 10.06 -6.99 -7.07
C VAL A 256 11.54 -6.76 -7.36
N LEU A 257 12.38 -7.80 -7.36
CA LEU A 257 13.81 -7.68 -7.70
C LEU A 257 14.03 -7.27 -9.15
N ARG A 258 13.19 -7.73 -10.09
CA ARG A 258 13.25 -7.29 -11.50
C ARG A 258 12.87 -5.82 -11.66
N GLN A 259 11.89 -5.35 -10.91
CA GLN A 259 11.53 -3.93 -10.84
C GLN A 259 12.69 -3.11 -10.24
N ALA A 260 13.26 -3.58 -9.13
CA ALA A 260 14.41 -2.95 -8.48
C ALA A 260 15.61 -2.84 -9.42
N TRP A 261 15.93 -3.94 -10.13
CA TRP A 261 17.00 -3.97 -11.12
C TRP A 261 16.77 -2.96 -12.24
N THR A 262 15.56 -2.93 -12.80
CA THR A 262 15.20 -1.98 -13.87
C THR A 262 15.36 -0.54 -13.40
N ARG A 263 14.85 -0.22 -12.21
CA ARG A 263 15.01 1.12 -11.60
C ARG A 263 16.48 1.48 -11.40
N TYR A 264 17.26 0.58 -10.81
CA TYR A 264 18.70 0.76 -10.65
C TYR A 264 19.40 1.05 -11.99
N LYS A 265 19.13 0.25 -13.03
CA LYS A 265 19.74 0.45 -14.35
C LYS A 265 19.33 1.79 -14.98
N ASN A 266 18.09 2.23 -14.79
CA ASN A 266 17.64 3.54 -15.26
C ASN A 266 18.45 4.67 -14.60
N VAL A 267 18.64 4.64 -13.29
CA VAL A 267 19.46 5.63 -12.57
C VAL A 267 20.93 5.53 -13.01
N ALA A 268 21.52 4.35 -12.97
CA ALA A 268 22.93 4.12 -13.28
C ALA A 268 23.30 4.42 -14.75
N SER A 269 22.33 4.36 -15.66
CA SER A 269 22.54 4.72 -17.07
C SER A 269 22.41 6.23 -17.34
N GLY A 270 21.90 7.02 -16.39
CA GLY A 270 21.76 8.47 -16.51
C GLY A 270 23.11 9.17 -16.70
N THR A 271 23.15 10.24 -17.51
CA THR A 271 24.41 10.98 -17.78
C THR A 271 25.07 11.51 -16.52
N ALA A 272 24.27 11.94 -15.54
CA ALA A 272 24.75 12.43 -14.25
C ALA A 272 25.41 11.36 -13.38
N VAL A 273 25.27 10.07 -13.72
CA VAL A 273 25.71 8.94 -12.87
C VAL A 273 26.65 7.98 -13.62
N ASN A 274 26.51 7.82 -14.93
CA ASN A 274 27.21 6.79 -15.69
C ASN A 274 28.68 7.16 -16.00
N PRO A 275 29.67 6.46 -15.43
CA PRO A 275 31.10 6.70 -15.68
C PRO A 275 31.52 6.65 -17.16
N GLY A 276 30.81 5.88 -17.99
CA GLY A 276 31.07 5.77 -19.42
C GLY A 276 30.52 6.92 -20.27
N LYS A 277 29.74 7.85 -19.70
CA LYS A 277 29.16 9.00 -20.41
C LYS A 277 29.93 10.31 -20.22
N VAL A 278 30.85 10.36 -19.27
CA VAL A 278 31.67 11.54 -18.98
C VAL A 278 33.13 11.14 -19.01
N THR A 279 33.85 11.71 -19.97
CA THR A 279 35.29 11.50 -20.13
C THR A 279 36.06 12.47 -19.23
N GLU A 280 37.10 11.96 -18.57
CA GLU A 280 38.00 12.80 -17.79
C GLU A 280 38.71 13.81 -18.69
N ARG A 281 38.62 15.08 -18.31
CA ARG A 281 39.29 16.17 -19.03
C ARG A 281 40.71 16.29 -18.48
N THR A 282 41.65 15.63 -19.14
CA THR A 282 43.06 15.58 -18.72
C THR A 282 43.91 16.71 -19.30
N GLU A 283 43.38 17.48 -20.24
CA GLU A 283 44.14 18.56 -20.88
C GLU A 283 44.50 19.69 -19.88
N PRO A 284 45.71 20.28 -19.97
CA PRO A 284 46.20 21.26 -19.00
C PRO A 284 45.31 22.48 -18.80
N PHE A 285 44.60 22.94 -19.84
CA PHE A 285 43.68 24.07 -19.72
C PHE A 285 42.52 23.76 -18.76
N TYR A 286 41.91 22.58 -18.89
CA TYR A 286 40.80 22.15 -18.03
C TYR A 286 41.25 21.91 -16.59
N VAL A 287 42.40 21.26 -16.41
CA VAL A 287 42.93 20.91 -15.09
C VAL A 287 43.48 22.15 -14.35
N LYS A 288 44.23 23.02 -15.03
CA LYS A 288 44.95 24.14 -14.38
C LYS A 288 44.18 25.45 -14.36
N THR A 289 43.29 25.68 -15.33
CA THR A 289 42.59 26.96 -15.51
C THR A 289 41.13 26.85 -15.09
N LEU A 290 40.35 25.97 -15.73
CA LEU A 290 38.92 25.79 -15.41
C LEU A 290 38.70 25.15 -14.03
N GLY A 291 39.57 24.22 -13.60
CA GLY A 291 39.48 23.58 -12.28
C GLY A 291 39.66 24.53 -11.10
N LYS A 292 40.18 25.76 -11.33
CA LYS A 292 40.33 26.80 -10.30
C LYS A 292 39.18 27.80 -10.28
N LEU A 293 38.31 27.78 -11.30
CA LEU A 293 37.16 28.67 -11.35
C LEU A 293 36.05 28.14 -10.43
N PRO A 294 35.30 29.01 -9.75
CA PRO A 294 34.13 28.60 -8.99
C PRO A 294 33.15 27.91 -9.94
N GLN A 295 32.79 26.67 -9.64
CA GLN A 295 31.73 25.96 -10.34
C GLN A 295 30.45 26.09 -9.52
N SER A 296 29.39 26.61 -10.13
CA SER A 296 28.07 26.72 -9.48
C SER A 296 27.38 25.36 -9.33
N TYR A 297 27.83 24.35 -10.08
CA TYR A 297 27.31 22.99 -10.04
C TYR A 297 28.33 22.02 -10.62
N LYS A 298 28.47 20.85 -9.99
CA LYS A 298 29.23 19.70 -10.47
C LYS A 298 28.46 18.44 -10.11
N ASN A 299 28.03 17.67 -11.12
CA ASN A 299 27.32 16.43 -10.84
C ASN A 299 28.29 15.34 -10.34
N VAL A 300 27.74 14.30 -9.70
CA VAL A 300 28.52 13.22 -9.07
C VAL A 300 29.48 12.51 -10.04
N ASN A 301 29.14 12.43 -11.32
CA ASN A 301 29.94 11.76 -12.34
C ASN A 301 31.04 12.66 -12.94
N GLU A 302 30.88 13.99 -12.84
CA GLU A 302 31.90 14.98 -13.20
C GLU A 302 32.93 15.16 -12.08
N ASP A 303 32.62 14.74 -10.84
CA ASP A 303 33.59 14.67 -9.75
C ASP A 303 34.40 13.38 -9.79
N PHE A 304 35.48 13.38 -10.58
CA PHE A 304 36.38 12.23 -10.73
C PHE A 304 36.94 11.71 -9.39
N GLY A 305 37.13 12.58 -8.39
CA GLY A 305 37.54 12.15 -7.06
C GLY A 305 36.47 11.29 -6.38
N PHE A 306 35.23 11.78 -6.31
CA PHE A 306 34.10 11.00 -5.79
C PHE A 306 33.81 9.75 -6.63
N ARG A 307 33.90 9.90 -7.95
CA ARG A 307 33.65 8.84 -8.91
C ARG A 307 34.52 7.61 -8.64
N HIS A 308 35.83 7.83 -8.52
CA HIS A 308 36.78 6.76 -8.24
C HIS A 308 36.72 6.28 -6.78
N ALA A 309 36.45 7.19 -5.84
CA ALA A 309 36.37 6.83 -4.42
C ALA A 309 35.13 5.98 -4.08
N TRP A 310 34.01 6.17 -4.78
CA TRP A 310 32.75 5.55 -4.40
C TRP A 310 31.90 5.06 -5.58
N LEU A 311 31.62 5.92 -6.57
CA LEU A 311 30.59 5.66 -7.60
C LEU A 311 30.86 4.41 -8.45
N GLU A 312 32.10 4.25 -8.95
CA GLU A 312 32.46 3.12 -9.80
C GLU A 312 32.35 1.80 -9.04
N ASN A 313 32.79 1.76 -7.78
CA ASN A 313 32.66 0.59 -6.93
C ASN A 313 31.19 0.28 -6.61
N ALA A 314 30.39 1.28 -6.25
CA ALA A 314 28.97 1.13 -5.94
C ALA A 314 28.15 0.58 -7.12
N ILE A 315 28.49 0.99 -8.36
CA ILE A 315 27.90 0.45 -9.59
C ILE A 315 28.38 -0.99 -9.85
N SER A 316 29.68 -1.26 -9.67
CA SER A 316 30.25 -2.60 -9.85
C SER A 316 29.60 -3.63 -8.91
N GLU A 317 29.51 -3.29 -7.61
CA GLU A 317 28.88 -4.11 -6.58
C GLU A 317 27.42 -4.45 -6.93
N ARG A 318 26.63 -3.45 -7.31
CA ARG A 318 25.23 -3.65 -7.70
C ARG A 318 25.09 -4.44 -8.99
N ASN A 319 25.96 -4.24 -9.97
CA ASN A 319 25.97 -5.03 -11.20
C ASN A 319 26.25 -6.53 -10.91
N ALA A 320 27.09 -6.84 -9.91
CA ALA A 320 27.38 -8.22 -9.52
C ALA A 320 26.14 -8.98 -9.01
N LEU A 321 25.16 -8.28 -8.44
CA LEU A 321 23.88 -8.87 -8.01
C LEU A 321 23.10 -9.51 -9.18
N GLY A 322 23.32 -9.04 -10.41
CA GLY A 322 22.62 -9.53 -11.60
C GLY A 322 22.82 -11.02 -11.87
N ALA A 323 24.01 -11.56 -11.57
CA ALA A 323 24.30 -12.98 -11.73
C ALA A 323 23.46 -13.86 -10.79
N THR A 324 23.30 -13.44 -9.53
CA THR A 324 22.46 -14.14 -8.55
C THR A 324 20.97 -13.98 -8.89
N LEU A 325 20.55 -12.79 -9.32
CA LEU A 325 19.17 -12.56 -9.77
C LEU A 325 18.79 -13.47 -10.95
N ALA A 326 19.69 -13.69 -11.91
CA ALA A 326 19.45 -14.57 -13.05
C ALA A 326 19.19 -16.03 -12.67
N ARG A 327 19.79 -16.49 -11.56
CA ARG A 327 19.62 -17.85 -11.01
C ARG A 327 18.72 -17.89 -9.77
N PHE A 328 17.98 -16.84 -9.47
CA PHE A 328 17.22 -16.71 -8.22
C PHE A 328 16.29 -17.91 -7.95
N GLY A 329 15.65 -18.45 -9.00
CA GLY A 329 14.76 -19.60 -8.88
C GLY A 329 15.45 -20.91 -8.49
N SER A 330 16.78 -21.01 -8.58
CA SER A 330 17.54 -22.19 -8.14
C SER A 330 18.02 -22.10 -6.68
N LEU A 331 17.84 -20.96 -6.03
CA LEU A 331 18.22 -20.75 -4.64
C LEU A 331 17.21 -21.42 -3.70
N THR A 332 17.66 -21.88 -2.53
CA THR A 332 16.77 -22.34 -1.46
C THR A 332 15.90 -21.19 -0.94
N PRO A 333 14.73 -21.46 -0.31
CA PRO A 333 13.87 -20.38 0.23
C PRO A 333 14.58 -19.41 1.18
N ALA A 334 15.51 -19.91 2.00
CA ALA A 334 16.30 -19.08 2.91
C ALA A 334 17.30 -18.17 2.16
N GLU A 335 17.99 -18.70 1.15
CA GLU A 335 18.88 -17.92 0.29
C GLU A 335 18.11 -16.89 -0.53
N GLN A 336 16.90 -17.23 -1.01
CA GLN A 336 16.02 -16.28 -1.69
C GLN A 336 15.62 -15.12 -0.78
N ALA A 337 15.27 -15.39 0.47
CA ALA A 337 14.92 -14.35 1.45
C ALA A 337 16.13 -13.47 1.79
N ALA A 338 17.29 -14.06 2.05
CA ALA A 338 18.51 -13.33 2.35
C ALA A 338 18.95 -12.44 1.17
N PHE A 339 19.00 -13.01 -0.04
CA PHE A 339 19.33 -12.26 -1.25
C PHE A 339 18.31 -11.14 -1.53
N TYR A 340 17.01 -11.42 -1.34
CA TYR A 340 15.98 -10.41 -1.49
C TYR A 340 16.20 -9.21 -0.57
N ASN A 341 16.43 -9.45 0.72
CA ASN A 341 16.63 -8.38 1.71
C ASN A 341 17.85 -7.51 1.37
N GLU A 342 18.95 -8.12 0.94
CA GLU A 342 20.15 -7.37 0.53
C GLU A 342 19.94 -6.63 -0.80
N ALA A 343 19.51 -7.35 -1.84
CA ALA A 343 19.50 -6.82 -3.20
C ALA A 343 18.38 -5.79 -3.40
N SER A 344 17.20 -6.00 -2.83
CA SER A 344 16.10 -5.04 -2.98
C SER A 344 16.44 -3.69 -2.36
N ASP A 345 17.03 -3.67 -1.16
CA ASP A 345 17.51 -2.46 -0.50
C ASP A 345 18.58 -1.74 -1.33
N LYS A 346 19.66 -2.44 -1.72
CA LYS A 346 20.75 -1.84 -2.53
C LYS A 346 20.27 -1.29 -3.88
N LEU A 347 19.35 -2.00 -4.55
CA LEU A 347 18.91 -1.65 -5.91
C LEU A 347 17.89 -0.50 -5.88
N PHE A 348 16.88 -0.57 -5.00
CA PHE A 348 15.89 0.50 -4.92
C PHE A 348 16.47 1.81 -4.38
N ASN A 349 17.40 1.72 -3.41
CA ASN A 349 17.96 2.88 -2.73
C ASN A 349 19.24 3.42 -3.37
N PHE A 350 19.63 2.97 -4.58
CA PHE A 350 20.87 3.45 -5.21
C PHE A 350 20.92 4.97 -5.37
N GLY A 351 19.82 5.63 -5.75
CA GLY A 351 19.76 7.10 -5.83
C GLY A 351 19.94 7.77 -4.47
N TYR A 352 19.31 7.22 -3.43
CA TYR A 352 19.46 7.70 -2.06
C TYR A 352 20.91 7.52 -1.55
N ASP A 353 21.48 6.34 -1.77
CA ASP A 353 22.86 6.02 -1.39
C ASP A 353 23.86 6.96 -2.06
N LEU A 354 23.62 7.28 -3.33
CA LEU A 354 24.43 8.19 -4.13
C LEU A 354 24.39 9.62 -3.58
N GLU A 355 23.19 10.14 -3.30
CA GLU A 355 23.01 11.48 -2.75
C GLU A 355 23.65 11.60 -1.36
N GLN A 356 23.42 10.61 -0.49
CA GLN A 356 24.03 10.56 0.84
C GLN A 356 25.56 10.50 0.76
N ALA A 357 26.12 9.57 0.00
CA ALA A 357 27.57 9.41 -0.13
C ALA A 357 28.24 10.64 -0.71
N TYR A 358 27.60 11.32 -1.67
CA TYR A 358 28.15 12.55 -2.23
C TYR A 358 28.08 13.70 -1.22
N GLY A 359 26.98 13.82 -0.48
CA GLY A 359 26.86 14.76 0.63
C GLY A 359 27.99 14.60 1.66
N ASP A 360 28.24 13.37 2.09
CA ASP A 360 29.31 13.04 3.04
C ASP A 360 30.70 13.35 2.48
N TYR A 361 30.96 13.01 1.21
CA TYR A 361 32.21 13.32 0.51
C TYR A 361 32.46 14.84 0.44
N LEU A 362 31.44 15.64 0.13
CA LEU A 362 31.57 17.09 0.11
C LEU A 362 31.79 17.65 1.53
N ALA A 363 31.05 17.16 2.52
CA ALA A 363 31.19 17.60 3.90
C ALA A 363 32.62 17.40 4.45
N ALA A 364 33.21 16.22 4.22
CA ALA A 364 34.59 15.95 4.61
C ALA A 364 35.58 16.95 3.98
N ARG A 365 35.39 17.30 2.69
CA ARG A 365 36.27 18.24 1.99
C ARG A 365 36.12 19.70 2.41
N PHE A 366 34.93 20.11 2.85
CA PHE A 366 34.66 21.50 3.22
C PHE A 366 34.87 21.80 4.72
N PHE A 367 34.64 20.83 5.60
CA PHE A 367 34.61 21.05 7.05
C PHE A 367 35.75 20.39 7.84
N GLU A 368 36.60 19.54 7.24
CA GLU A 368 37.82 19.02 7.89
C GLU A 368 39.04 19.96 7.78
N LYS A 369 38.83 21.28 7.82
CA LYS A 369 39.92 22.27 7.88
C LYS A 369 40.11 22.86 9.27
#